data_AF-A0A0M2GRH8-F1
#
_entry.id   AF-A0A0M2GRH8-F1
#
_cell.length_a   1.000
_cell.length_b   1.000
_cell.length_c   1.000
_cell.angle_alpha   90.00
_cell.angle_beta   90.00
_cell.angle_gamma   90.00
#
_symmetry.space_group_name_H-M   'P 1'
#
loop_
_entity.id
_entity.type
_entity.pdbx_description
1 polymer ?
#
loop_
_entity_poly.entity_id
_entity_poly.type
_entity_poly.pdbx_seq_one_letter_code
_entity_poly.pdbx_strand_id
1 'polypeptide(L)'
;MSGCTGADTTAPSAVRARPATDVQAARFGTVDCREAKCIALTFDAGPSEHSARLLDILKDKQVPATFFLLGERHIEKYPELVRRMADEGHEVASHTWDHKILTKLRPEEIREELERPNEEIERLTGRRPTLMRPPQGRTDDTVHAICRELGLSEVLWSVTAKDYATTDSALITRRVLAQSSRDGIILLHDIYDGTVPAVPGIIDALKERGYVFVTVPQLLAPGKAEPGEVYR
;
A
#
# COMPACT_ATOMS: atom_id res chain seq x y z
N MET A 1 10.33 -7.33 17.50
CA MET A 1 9.09 -6.80 18.10
C MET A 1 8.18 -6.39 16.96
N SER A 2 6.91 -6.82 17.00
CA SER A 2 5.90 -6.49 15.98
C SER A 2 5.69 -4.99 15.99
N GLY A 3 5.87 -4.33 14.84
CA GLY A 3 5.90 -2.86 14.73
C GLY A 3 4.53 -2.19 14.82
N CYS A 4 3.43 -2.95 14.78
CA CYS A 4 2.10 -2.41 14.98
C CYS A 4 1.91 -2.08 16.47
N THR A 5 1.82 -0.79 16.80
CA THR A 5 1.19 -0.36 18.05
C THR A 5 -0.23 -0.94 18.12
N GLY A 6 -0.79 -1.11 19.32
CA GLY A 6 -2.09 -1.76 19.57
C GLY A 6 -3.31 -1.00 19.07
N ALA A 7 -3.24 -0.40 17.88
CA ALA A 7 -4.34 0.26 17.21
C ALA A 7 -5.43 -0.77 16.87
N ASP A 8 -6.68 -0.39 17.08
CA ASP A 8 -7.83 -1.15 16.61
C ASP A 8 -7.85 -1.11 15.08
N THR A 9 -7.70 -2.28 14.46
CA THR A 9 -7.65 -2.40 12.99
C THR A 9 -8.90 -3.07 12.44
N THR A 10 -9.42 -2.55 11.34
CA THR A 10 -10.52 -3.14 10.58
C THR A 10 -9.99 -4.05 9.47
N ALA A 11 -10.46 -5.29 9.42
CA ALA A 11 -10.11 -6.20 8.33
C ALA A 11 -10.82 -5.81 7.03
N PRO A 12 -10.22 -6.01 5.84
CA PRO A 12 -10.86 -5.70 4.56
C PRO A 12 -12.25 -6.32 4.38
N SER A 13 -12.44 -7.56 4.87
CA SER A 13 -13.74 -8.25 4.82
C SER A 13 -14.84 -7.54 5.61
N ALA A 14 -14.51 -6.89 6.72
CA ALA A 14 -15.46 -6.11 7.51
C ALA A 14 -15.90 -4.84 6.76
N VAL A 15 -14.99 -4.19 6.04
CA VAL A 15 -15.30 -3.02 5.20
C VAL A 15 -16.25 -3.40 4.07
N ARG A 16 -16.01 -4.55 3.41
CA ARG A 16 -16.87 -5.06 2.33
C ARG A 16 -18.29 -5.41 2.78
N ALA A 17 -18.50 -5.69 4.07
CA ALA A 17 -19.80 -6.00 4.64
C ALA A 17 -20.64 -4.74 4.96
N ARG A 18 -20.04 -3.54 4.90
CA ARG A 18 -20.77 -2.28 5.08
C ARG A 18 -21.74 -2.04 3.90
N PRO A 19 -22.90 -1.39 4.12
CA PRO A 19 -23.85 -1.09 3.04
C PRO A 19 -23.17 -0.23 1.95
N ALA A 20 -23.24 -0.66 0.69
CA ALA A 20 -22.57 0.04 -0.40
C ALA A 20 -23.27 1.38 -0.70
N THR A 21 -22.53 2.49 -0.56
CA THR A 21 -22.92 3.80 -1.11
C THR A 21 -22.11 4.07 -2.37
N ASP A 22 -22.77 4.00 -3.52
CA ASP A 22 -22.26 4.24 -4.88
C ASP A 22 -21.01 3.44 -5.28
N VAL A 23 -21.26 2.34 -6.00
CA VAL A 23 -20.24 1.47 -6.59
C VAL A 23 -19.83 2.05 -7.95
N GLN A 24 -18.84 2.92 -7.98
CA GLN A 24 -18.03 3.09 -9.19
C GLN A 24 -16.94 2.03 -9.18
N ALA A 25 -17.08 1.06 -10.10
CA ALA A 25 -16.11 -0.01 -10.30
C ALA A 25 -14.76 0.56 -10.73
N ALA A 26 -13.71 0.30 -9.96
CA ALA A 26 -12.35 0.63 -10.34
C ALA A 26 -11.95 -0.18 -11.59
N ARG A 27 -11.46 0.52 -12.62
CA ARG A 27 -11.06 -0.07 -13.91
C ARG A 27 -9.72 -0.80 -13.78
N PHE A 28 -9.79 -2.09 -13.42
CA PHE A 28 -9.01 -3.21 -13.97
C PHE A 28 -9.57 -4.49 -13.34
N GLY A 29 -10.25 -5.32 -14.14
CA GLY A 29 -10.81 -6.61 -13.71
C GLY A 29 -11.86 -6.50 -12.61
N THR A 30 -13.13 -6.75 -12.92
CA THR A 30 -14.25 -6.72 -11.97
C THR A 30 -14.21 -7.90 -10.99
N VAL A 31 -13.16 -7.99 -10.18
CA VAL A 31 -12.97 -9.06 -9.21
C VAL A 31 -13.74 -8.69 -7.95
N ASP A 32 -14.76 -9.49 -7.63
CA ASP A 32 -15.47 -9.38 -6.37
C ASP A 32 -14.73 -10.16 -5.29
N CYS A 33 -14.05 -9.45 -4.38
CA CYS A 33 -13.32 -10.06 -3.27
C CYS A 33 -14.21 -10.70 -2.19
N ARG A 34 -15.54 -10.60 -2.31
CA ARG A 34 -16.50 -11.41 -1.52
C ARG A 34 -16.53 -12.85 -2.02
N GLU A 35 -16.30 -13.07 -3.30
CA GLU A 35 -16.24 -14.40 -3.92
C GLU A 35 -14.79 -14.88 -4.08
N ALA A 36 -13.97 -14.07 -4.73
CA ALA A 36 -12.59 -14.39 -5.05
C ALA A 36 -11.67 -14.31 -3.82
N LYS A 37 -10.62 -15.15 -3.83
CA LYS A 37 -9.58 -15.14 -2.80
C LYS A 37 -8.58 -14.01 -3.08
N CYS A 38 -8.95 -12.79 -2.71
CA CYS A 38 -8.12 -11.61 -2.98
C CYS A 38 -6.92 -11.46 -2.03
N ILE A 39 -5.87 -10.81 -2.53
CA ILE A 39 -4.69 -10.38 -1.76
C ILE A 39 -4.11 -9.10 -2.37
N ALA A 40 -3.63 -8.16 -1.54
CA ALA A 40 -3.02 -6.92 -2.00
C ALA A 40 -1.49 -6.96 -1.88
N LEU A 41 -0.81 -6.68 -2.99
CA LEU A 41 0.64 -6.50 -3.02
C LEU A 41 0.94 -5.00 -2.83
N THR A 42 1.72 -4.66 -1.81
CA THR A 42 2.02 -3.25 -1.48
C THR A 42 3.52 -2.99 -1.35
N PHE A 43 3.96 -1.81 -1.77
CA PHE A 43 5.36 -1.40 -1.76
C PHE A 43 5.52 -0.04 -1.07
N ASP A 44 6.40 0.01 -0.06
CA ASP A 44 6.69 1.22 0.72
C ASP A 44 8.02 1.85 0.29
N ALA A 45 8.16 3.15 0.58
CA ALA A 45 9.40 3.93 0.48
C ALA A 45 9.96 4.12 -0.94
N GLY A 46 9.22 3.75 -1.96
CA GLY A 46 9.50 4.13 -3.35
C GLY A 46 9.07 5.58 -3.67
N PRO A 47 9.26 6.02 -4.93
CA PRO A 47 9.92 5.29 -6.00
C PRO A 47 11.44 5.23 -5.79
N SER A 48 12.09 4.30 -6.48
CA SER A 48 13.51 4.00 -6.39
C SER A 48 14.09 3.73 -7.78
N GLU A 49 15.39 3.44 -7.85
CA GLU A 49 16.03 2.96 -9.08
C GLU A 49 15.49 1.60 -9.58
N HIS A 50 14.84 0.81 -8.71
CA HIS A 50 14.25 -0.48 -9.08
C HIS A 50 12.79 -0.39 -9.51
N SER A 51 12.08 0.72 -9.24
CA SER A 51 10.64 0.82 -9.51
C SER A 51 10.28 0.63 -10.98
N ALA A 52 11.12 1.09 -11.91
CA ALA A 52 10.86 0.90 -13.35
C ALA A 52 10.77 -0.58 -13.72
N ARG A 53 11.73 -1.39 -13.24
CA ARG A 53 11.75 -2.84 -13.44
C ARG A 53 10.60 -3.53 -12.72
N LEU A 54 10.23 -3.07 -11.53
CA LEU A 54 9.09 -3.61 -10.81
C LEU A 54 7.78 -3.37 -11.59
N LEU A 55 7.57 -2.18 -12.14
CA LEU A 55 6.41 -1.87 -12.98
C LEU A 55 6.35 -2.76 -14.23
N ASP A 56 7.49 -3.00 -14.89
CA ASP A 56 7.55 -3.94 -16.01
C ASP A 56 7.11 -5.35 -15.61
N ILE A 57 7.59 -5.85 -14.46
CA ILE A 57 7.18 -7.15 -13.92
C ILE A 57 5.67 -7.19 -13.62
N LEU A 58 5.13 -6.16 -12.98
CA LEU A 58 3.71 -6.09 -12.62
C LEU A 58 2.83 -6.06 -13.87
N LYS A 59 3.23 -5.31 -14.89
CA LYS A 59 2.57 -5.24 -16.20
C LYS A 59 2.59 -6.59 -16.91
N ASP A 60 3.76 -7.23 -17.01
CA ASP A 60 3.91 -8.54 -17.64
C ASP A 60 3.08 -9.63 -16.93
N LYS A 61 3.01 -9.54 -15.60
CA LYS A 61 2.19 -10.43 -14.78
C LYS A 61 0.72 -10.03 -14.72
N GLN A 62 0.33 -8.88 -15.29
CA GLN A 62 -1.02 -8.32 -15.22
C GLN A 62 -1.54 -8.25 -13.77
N VAL A 63 -0.71 -7.73 -12.86
CA VAL A 63 -0.99 -7.63 -11.43
C VAL A 63 -1.01 -6.16 -11.03
N PRO A 64 -2.12 -5.64 -10.49
CA PRO A 64 -2.12 -4.33 -9.86
C PRO A 64 -1.43 -4.39 -8.48
N ALA A 65 -0.88 -3.25 -8.04
CA ALA A 65 -0.29 -3.08 -6.73
C ALA A 65 -0.71 -1.74 -6.11
N THR A 66 -0.40 -1.55 -4.83
CA THR A 66 -0.53 -0.27 -4.13
C THR A 66 0.85 0.21 -3.69
N PHE A 67 1.23 1.42 -4.08
CA PHE A 67 2.51 2.03 -3.74
C PHE A 67 2.31 3.12 -2.69
N PHE A 68 2.97 3.00 -1.54
CA PHE A 68 3.05 4.03 -0.51
C PHE A 68 4.38 4.77 -0.66
N LEU A 69 4.31 5.96 -1.25
CA LEU A 69 5.49 6.71 -1.68
C LEU A 69 6.00 7.68 -0.63
N LEU A 70 7.32 7.80 -0.51
CA LEU A 70 7.93 8.89 0.24
C LEU A 70 8.00 10.16 -0.61
N GLY A 71 7.85 11.31 0.03
CA GLY A 71 7.98 12.61 -0.61
C GLY A 71 9.42 12.98 -0.93
N GLU A 72 10.19 13.31 0.10
CA GLU A 72 11.55 13.81 0.00
C GLU A 72 12.44 12.80 -0.72
N ARG A 73 13.19 13.24 -1.74
CA ARG A 73 14.18 12.42 -2.49
C ARG A 73 13.60 11.24 -3.29
N HIS A 74 12.29 11.02 -3.24
CA HIS A 74 11.62 9.90 -3.89
C HIS A 74 10.65 10.41 -4.96
N ILE A 75 9.49 10.99 -4.58
CA ILE A 75 8.56 11.60 -5.56
C ILE A 75 9.25 12.71 -6.36
N GLU A 76 10.01 13.59 -5.69
CA GLU A 76 10.72 14.69 -6.33
C GLU A 76 11.77 14.21 -7.35
N LYS A 77 12.42 13.07 -7.07
CA LYS A 77 13.49 12.51 -7.90
C LYS A 77 12.96 11.69 -9.07
N TYR A 78 11.80 11.05 -8.93
CA TYR A 78 11.24 10.11 -9.89
C TYR A 78 9.80 10.44 -10.32
N PRO A 79 9.48 11.69 -10.73
CA PRO A 79 8.10 12.08 -11.02
C PRO A 79 7.47 11.28 -12.16
N GLU A 80 8.25 10.87 -13.15
CA GLU A 80 7.76 10.04 -14.27
C GLU A 80 7.32 8.64 -13.81
N LEU A 81 7.97 8.06 -12.80
CA LEU A 81 7.57 6.77 -12.26
C LEU A 81 6.27 6.85 -11.47
N VAL A 82 6.03 7.98 -10.77
CA VAL A 82 4.75 8.23 -10.09
C VAL A 82 3.60 8.31 -11.09
N ARG A 83 3.78 9.03 -12.21
CA ARG A 83 2.77 9.07 -13.30
C ARG A 83 2.52 7.68 -13.87
N ARG A 84 3.61 6.97 -14.17
CA ARG A 84 3.55 5.60 -14.72
C ARG A 84 2.78 4.65 -13.80
N MET A 85 2.99 4.72 -12.48
CA MET A 85 2.22 3.91 -11.52
C MET A 85 0.71 4.15 -11.66
N ALA A 86 0.29 5.42 -11.70
CA ALA A 86 -1.13 5.78 -11.81
C ALA A 86 -1.72 5.41 -13.18
N ASP A 87 -0.98 5.63 -14.26
CA ASP A 87 -1.40 5.35 -15.64
C ASP A 87 -1.51 3.84 -15.92
N GLU A 88 -0.66 3.02 -15.29
CA GLU A 88 -0.69 1.56 -15.40
C GLU A 88 -1.73 0.90 -14.46
N GLY A 89 -2.55 1.71 -13.78
CA GLY A 89 -3.70 1.24 -13.01
C GLY A 89 -3.38 0.77 -11.58
N HIS A 90 -2.22 1.16 -11.05
CA HIS A 90 -1.87 0.94 -9.65
C HIS A 90 -2.49 2.04 -8.74
N GLU A 91 -2.62 1.73 -7.46
CA GLU A 91 -2.95 2.74 -6.45
C GLU A 91 -1.67 3.45 -6.00
N VAL A 92 -1.70 4.77 -5.94
CA VAL A 92 -0.58 5.61 -5.48
C VAL A 92 -1.02 6.37 -4.24
N ALA A 93 -0.37 6.07 -3.12
CA ALA A 93 -0.70 6.54 -1.78
C ALA A 93 0.55 7.12 -1.10
N SER A 94 0.37 7.80 0.04
CA SER A 94 1.47 8.46 0.76
C SER A 94 2.07 7.59 1.87
N HIS A 95 3.40 7.67 2.02
CA HIS A 95 4.17 7.09 3.13
C HIS A 95 4.89 8.15 3.95
N THR A 96 4.32 9.36 4.06
CA THR A 96 4.90 10.57 4.66
C THR A 96 5.92 11.29 3.78
N TRP A 97 6.41 12.47 4.23
CA TRP A 97 7.37 13.26 3.49
C TRP A 97 8.77 12.65 3.61
N ASP A 98 9.28 12.47 4.83
CA ASP A 98 10.66 12.03 5.06
C ASP A 98 10.80 10.83 6.03
N HIS A 99 9.71 10.07 6.22
CA HIS A 99 9.66 8.83 7.00
C HIS A 99 9.83 9.04 8.53
N LYS A 100 9.44 10.20 9.06
CA LYS A 100 9.39 10.44 10.51
C LYS A 100 8.35 9.55 11.21
N ILE A 101 8.63 9.23 12.47
CA ILE A 101 7.68 8.51 13.33
C ILE A 101 6.60 9.50 13.79
N LEU A 102 5.42 9.44 13.18
CA LEU A 102 4.33 10.39 13.41
C LEU A 102 3.93 10.53 14.89
N THR A 103 3.91 9.43 15.65
CA THR A 103 3.58 9.43 17.10
C THR A 103 4.62 10.15 17.99
N LYS A 104 5.67 10.73 17.40
CA LYS A 104 6.70 11.52 18.10
C LYS A 104 6.71 12.98 17.67
N LEU A 105 5.80 13.36 16.77
CA LEU A 105 5.72 14.70 16.20
C LEU A 105 4.58 15.49 16.84
N ARG A 106 4.63 16.80 16.71
CA ARG A 106 3.50 17.68 17.03
C ARG A 106 2.45 17.62 15.92
N PRO A 107 1.17 17.93 16.22
CA PRO A 107 0.10 17.86 15.22
C PRO A 107 0.37 18.61 13.92
N GLU A 108 1.02 19.77 13.97
CA GLU A 108 1.36 20.57 12.78
C GLU A 108 2.40 19.86 11.91
N GLU A 109 3.39 19.23 12.54
CA GLU A 109 4.43 18.45 11.85
C GLU A 109 3.84 17.18 11.23
N ILE A 110 2.85 16.54 11.88
CA ILE A 110 2.12 15.41 11.29
C ILE A 110 1.35 15.87 10.05
N ARG A 111 0.69 17.03 10.07
CA ARG A 111 0.00 17.57 8.88
C ARG A 111 0.97 17.80 7.74
N GLU A 112 2.12 18.41 7.99
CA GLU A 112 3.15 18.62 6.98
C GLU A 112 3.66 17.30 6.37
N GLU A 113 3.92 16.30 7.20
CA GLU A 113 4.33 14.97 6.74
C GLU A 113 3.28 14.29 5.85
N LEU A 114 1.99 14.60 6.02
CA LEU A 114 0.90 13.97 5.29
C LEU A 114 0.45 14.76 4.06
N GLU A 115 0.32 16.09 4.16
CA GLU A 115 -0.22 16.94 3.09
C GLU A 115 0.75 17.09 1.93
N ARG A 116 2.03 17.37 2.22
CA ARG A 116 3.04 17.64 1.20
C ARG A 116 3.22 16.50 0.17
N PRO A 117 3.38 15.22 0.57
CA PRO A 117 3.45 14.15 -0.42
C PRO A 117 2.13 13.97 -1.19
N ASN A 118 0.97 14.24 -0.58
CA ASN A 118 -0.33 14.14 -1.26
C ASN A 118 -0.49 15.20 -2.34
N GLU A 119 -0.07 16.44 -2.09
CA GLU A 119 -0.08 17.52 -3.08
C GLU A 119 0.79 17.18 -4.28
N GLU A 120 1.99 16.63 -4.06
CA GLU A 120 2.86 16.21 -5.16
C GLU A 120 2.30 15.03 -5.95
N ILE A 121 1.72 14.03 -5.28
CA ILE A 121 1.06 12.90 -5.97
C ILE A 121 -0.13 13.41 -6.78
N GLU A 122 -0.97 14.28 -6.21
CA GLU A 122 -2.13 14.87 -6.91
C GLU A 122 -1.69 15.70 -8.11
N ARG A 123 -0.66 16.53 -7.97
CA ARG A 123 -0.09 17.33 -9.06
C ARG A 123 0.42 16.46 -10.21
N LEU A 124 0.99 15.30 -9.91
CA LEU A 124 1.56 14.40 -10.93
C LEU A 124 0.50 13.50 -11.59
N THR A 125 -0.51 13.06 -10.84
CA THR A 125 -1.44 12.00 -11.26
C THR A 125 -2.86 12.48 -11.52
N GLY A 126 -3.20 13.70 -11.08
CA GLY A 126 -4.56 14.23 -11.07
C GLY A 126 -5.48 13.54 -10.06
N ARG A 127 -4.94 12.71 -9.16
CA ARG A 127 -5.68 11.95 -8.15
C ARG A 127 -5.09 12.22 -6.78
N ARG A 128 -5.89 12.78 -5.88
CA ARG A 128 -5.49 12.99 -4.49
C ARG A 128 -5.47 11.66 -3.73
N PRO A 129 -4.37 11.30 -3.04
CA PRO A 129 -4.36 10.11 -2.19
C PRO A 129 -5.47 10.15 -1.14
N THR A 130 -6.10 9.00 -0.92
CA THR A 130 -7.07 8.77 0.17
C THR A 130 -6.55 7.78 1.20
N LEU A 131 -5.43 7.13 0.90
CA LEU A 131 -4.76 6.17 1.75
C LEU A 131 -3.38 6.69 2.12
N MET A 132 -2.93 6.32 3.32
CA MET A 132 -1.57 6.51 3.75
C MET A 132 -1.13 5.30 4.59
N ARG A 133 0.18 5.05 4.67
CA ARG A 133 0.73 4.06 5.60
C ARG A 133 1.67 4.74 6.60
N PRO A 134 1.44 4.64 7.92
CA PRO A 134 2.32 5.26 8.90
C PRO A 134 3.69 4.55 8.93
N PRO A 135 4.81 5.30 8.95
CA PRO A 135 6.15 4.74 9.08
C PRO A 135 6.27 3.77 10.24
N GLN A 136 6.84 2.59 9.97
CA GLN A 136 6.98 1.47 10.91
C GLN A 136 5.66 0.92 11.48
N GLY A 137 4.50 1.32 10.96
CA GLY A 137 3.19 0.93 11.49
C GLY A 137 2.85 1.57 12.84
N ARG A 138 3.52 2.69 13.18
CA ARG A 138 3.31 3.41 14.44
C ARG A 138 2.30 4.53 14.25
N THR A 139 1.15 4.37 14.91
CA THR A 139 0.05 5.32 14.87
C THR A 139 -0.65 5.39 16.24
N ASP A 140 -1.42 6.46 16.45
CA ASP A 140 -2.18 6.75 17.67
C ASP A 140 -3.39 7.69 17.37
N ASP A 141 -4.18 7.99 18.40
CA ASP A 141 -5.38 8.83 18.28
C ASP A 141 -5.14 10.22 17.67
N THR A 142 -3.95 10.79 17.88
CA THR A 142 -3.59 12.09 17.29
C THR A 142 -3.41 11.94 15.78
N VAL A 143 -2.71 10.88 15.34
CA VAL A 143 -2.55 10.56 13.93
C VAL A 143 -3.90 10.24 13.28
N HIS A 144 -4.77 9.47 13.97
CA HIS A 144 -6.11 9.14 13.48
C HIS A 144 -6.97 10.40 13.27
N ALA A 145 -6.94 11.34 14.21
CA ALA A 145 -7.68 12.59 14.11
C ALA A 145 -7.21 13.44 12.92
N ILE A 146 -5.89 13.55 12.72
CA ILE A 146 -5.33 14.31 11.60
C ILE A 146 -5.60 13.60 10.27
N CYS A 147 -5.49 12.28 10.20
CA CYS A 147 -5.87 11.53 9.00
C CYS A 147 -7.34 11.77 8.65
N ARG A 148 -8.23 11.81 9.64
CA ARG A 148 -9.65 12.17 9.42
C ARG A 148 -9.83 13.57 8.86
N GLU A 149 -9.14 14.56 9.41
CA GLU A 149 -9.18 15.95 8.92
C GLU A 149 -8.72 16.04 7.44
N LEU A 150 -7.69 15.29 7.09
CA LEU A 150 -7.08 15.29 5.75
C LEU A 150 -7.78 14.35 4.75
N GLY A 151 -8.82 13.61 5.17
CA GLY A 151 -9.51 12.64 4.33
C GLY A 151 -8.70 11.37 4.04
N LEU A 152 -7.72 11.04 4.89
CA LEU A 152 -6.83 9.90 4.77
C LEU A 152 -7.26 8.74 5.67
N SER A 153 -7.10 7.54 5.13
CA SER A 153 -7.23 6.27 5.87
C SER A 153 -5.88 5.60 6.02
N GLU A 154 -5.65 4.94 7.15
CA GLU A 154 -4.37 4.30 7.44
C GLU A 154 -4.39 2.83 7.02
N VAL A 155 -3.34 2.37 6.33
CA VAL A 155 -3.22 1.00 5.85
C VAL A 155 -1.97 0.35 6.43
N LEU A 156 -2.14 -0.68 7.26
CA LEU A 156 -1.08 -1.53 7.78
C LEU A 156 -0.92 -2.78 6.90
N TRP A 157 -0.39 -3.86 7.47
CA TRP A 157 -0.15 -5.12 6.76
C TRP A 157 -0.37 -6.33 7.65
N SER A 158 -0.86 -7.39 7.04
CA SER A 158 -1.03 -8.72 7.65
C SER A 158 0.12 -9.67 7.32
N VAL A 159 0.90 -9.37 6.27
CA VAL A 159 2.05 -10.17 5.79
C VAL A 159 3.30 -9.30 5.74
N THR A 160 4.42 -9.77 6.30
CA THR A 160 5.72 -9.08 6.17
C THR A 160 6.86 -10.04 5.84
N ALA A 161 7.65 -9.72 4.81
CA ALA A 161 8.82 -10.50 4.43
C ALA A 161 10.08 -10.15 5.24
N LYS A 162 10.07 -9.00 5.93
CA LYS A 162 11.28 -8.35 6.46
C LYS A 162 12.37 -8.27 5.38
N ASP A 163 11.97 -7.87 4.19
CA ASP A 163 12.83 -7.65 3.03
C ASP A 163 13.87 -6.55 3.30
N TYR A 164 13.52 -5.55 4.11
CA TYR A 164 14.48 -4.58 4.65
C TYR A 164 15.63 -5.16 5.49
N ALA A 165 15.57 -6.45 5.84
CA ALA A 165 16.59 -7.14 6.64
C ALA A 165 17.33 -8.24 5.86
N THR A 166 17.13 -8.36 4.54
CA THR A 166 17.79 -9.39 3.73
C THR A 166 17.79 -9.06 2.23
N THR A 167 18.82 -9.50 1.52
CA THR A 167 18.86 -9.46 0.04
C THR A 167 18.50 -10.81 -0.59
N ASP A 168 18.18 -11.85 0.21
CA ASP A 168 17.82 -13.18 -0.29
C ASP A 168 16.36 -13.19 -0.78
N SER A 169 16.18 -13.12 -2.10
CA SER A 169 14.87 -13.16 -2.75
C SER A 169 14.10 -14.46 -2.48
N ALA A 170 14.77 -15.60 -2.32
CA ALA A 170 14.10 -16.86 -2.02
C ALA A 170 13.57 -16.89 -0.57
N LEU A 171 14.31 -16.29 0.36
CA LEU A 171 13.84 -16.06 1.73
C LEU A 171 12.64 -15.11 1.77
N ILE A 172 12.69 -14.01 1.02
CA ILE A 172 11.58 -13.04 0.89
C ILE A 172 10.33 -13.76 0.38
N THR A 173 10.43 -14.46 -0.75
CA THR A 173 9.33 -15.25 -1.33
C THR A 173 8.77 -16.23 -0.32
N ARG A 174 9.62 -17.03 0.34
CA ARG A 174 9.16 -18.02 1.33
C ARG A 174 8.39 -17.38 2.48
N ARG A 175 8.87 -16.24 3.01
CA ARG A 175 8.21 -15.55 4.13
C ARG A 175 6.86 -14.97 3.74
N VAL A 176 6.74 -14.41 2.53
CA VAL A 176 5.45 -13.94 2.00
C VAL A 176 4.48 -15.12 1.91
N LEU A 177 4.87 -16.18 1.21
CA LEU A 177 4.03 -17.35 0.96
C LEU A 177 3.59 -18.08 2.24
N ALA A 178 4.39 -18.05 3.30
CA ALA A 178 4.06 -18.68 4.58
C ALA A 178 3.02 -17.89 5.39
N GLN A 179 2.87 -16.60 5.13
CA GLN A 179 2.00 -15.69 5.88
C GLN A 179 0.77 -15.25 5.07
N SER A 180 0.76 -15.44 3.75
CA SER A 180 -0.36 -15.08 2.87
C SER A 180 -1.65 -15.84 3.18
N SER A 181 -2.66 -15.11 3.61
CA SER A 181 -4.05 -15.54 3.72
C SER A 181 -4.96 -14.72 2.80
N ARG A 182 -6.23 -15.16 2.65
CA ARG A 182 -7.28 -14.34 2.03
C ARG A 182 -7.35 -12.99 2.76
N ASP A 183 -7.59 -11.93 2.00
CA ASP A 183 -7.63 -10.55 2.47
C ASP A 183 -6.30 -9.99 3.00
N GLY A 184 -5.20 -10.69 2.74
CA GLY A 184 -3.88 -10.25 3.16
C GLY A 184 -3.43 -8.97 2.46
N ILE A 185 -2.74 -8.11 3.20
CA ILE A 185 -2.00 -6.95 2.69
C ILE A 185 -0.50 -7.24 2.90
N ILE A 186 0.24 -7.36 1.80
CA ILE A 186 1.67 -7.72 1.79
C ILE A 186 2.53 -6.48 1.82
N LEU A 187 3.31 -6.30 2.89
CA LEU A 187 4.36 -5.27 2.98
C LEU A 187 5.65 -5.75 2.32
N LEU A 188 6.10 -5.00 1.32
CA LEU A 188 7.41 -5.06 0.68
C LEU A 188 7.92 -3.63 0.46
N HIS A 189 9.18 -3.49 0.04
CA HIS A 189 9.83 -2.22 -0.28
C HIS A 189 10.68 -2.40 -1.54
N ASP A 190 10.43 -1.58 -2.56
CA ASP A 190 11.15 -1.66 -3.83
C ASP A 190 12.48 -0.89 -3.82
N ILE A 191 12.97 -0.49 -2.65
CA ILE A 191 14.28 0.14 -2.44
C ILE A 191 15.40 -0.87 -2.11
N TYR A 192 15.07 -2.15 -1.91
CA TYR A 192 16.05 -3.19 -1.55
C TYR A 192 16.27 -4.19 -2.69
N ASP A 193 17.55 -4.52 -2.93
CA ASP A 193 18.00 -5.40 -4.02
C ASP A 193 17.28 -6.75 -4.08
N GLY A 194 16.93 -7.32 -2.92
CA GLY A 194 16.30 -8.64 -2.82
C GLY A 194 14.81 -8.65 -3.19
N THR A 195 14.12 -7.51 -3.12
CA THR A 195 12.66 -7.45 -3.24
C THR A 195 12.19 -7.64 -4.66
N VAL A 196 12.63 -6.79 -5.60
CA VAL A 196 12.16 -6.84 -6.99
C VAL A 196 12.41 -8.20 -7.66
N PRO A 197 13.56 -8.88 -7.47
CA PRO A 197 13.74 -10.24 -7.98
C PRO A 197 12.83 -11.30 -7.32
N ALA A 198 12.31 -11.08 -6.11
CA ALA A 198 11.39 -12.01 -5.44
C ALA A 198 9.96 -11.93 -5.99
N VAL A 199 9.54 -10.76 -6.48
CA VAL A 199 8.15 -10.46 -6.88
C VAL A 199 7.58 -11.44 -7.92
N PRO A 200 8.29 -11.83 -9.00
CA PRO A 200 7.74 -12.80 -9.95
C PRO A 200 7.35 -14.13 -9.30
N GLY A 201 8.22 -14.68 -8.44
CA GLY A 201 7.97 -15.95 -7.75
C GLY A 201 6.85 -15.87 -6.72
N ILE A 202 6.70 -14.72 -6.05
CA ILE A 202 5.56 -14.45 -5.17
C ILE A 202 4.25 -14.47 -5.96
N ILE A 203 4.21 -13.74 -7.09
CA ILE A 203 3.01 -13.63 -7.92
C ILE A 203 2.60 -15.00 -8.45
N ASP A 204 3.53 -15.74 -9.05
CA ASP A 204 3.24 -17.02 -9.68
C ASP A 204 2.72 -18.04 -8.65
N ALA A 205 3.41 -18.18 -7.52
CA ALA A 205 3.00 -19.12 -6.47
C ALA A 205 1.67 -18.75 -5.80
N LEU A 206 1.33 -17.47 -5.68
CA LEU A 206 0.03 -17.06 -5.13
C LEU A 206 -1.11 -17.27 -6.15
N LYS A 207 -0.87 -16.99 -7.45
CA LYS A 207 -1.84 -17.31 -8.50
C LYS A 207 -2.14 -18.81 -8.57
N GLU A 208 -1.11 -19.66 -8.48
CA GLU A 208 -1.27 -21.12 -8.41
C GLU A 208 -2.11 -21.57 -7.20
N ARG A 209 -2.05 -20.83 -6.09
CA ARG A 209 -2.87 -21.05 -4.89
C ARG A 209 -4.27 -20.42 -4.97
N GLY A 210 -4.68 -19.98 -6.17
CA GLY A 210 -5.99 -19.42 -6.47
C GLY A 210 -6.18 -17.98 -5.97
N TYR A 211 -5.11 -17.25 -5.65
CA TYR A 211 -5.22 -15.85 -5.27
C TYR A 211 -5.42 -14.95 -6.49
N VAL A 212 -6.19 -13.88 -6.28
CA VAL A 212 -6.33 -12.78 -7.24
C VAL A 212 -5.71 -11.54 -6.62
N PHE A 213 -4.78 -10.91 -7.35
CA PHE A 213 -4.14 -9.68 -6.90
C PHE A 213 -5.02 -8.47 -7.20
N VAL A 214 -5.13 -7.59 -6.22
CA VAL A 214 -5.94 -6.36 -6.27
C VAL A 214 -5.18 -5.21 -5.61
N THR A 215 -5.55 -3.96 -5.92
CA THR A 215 -5.12 -2.80 -5.10
C THR A 215 -5.81 -2.83 -3.73
N VAL A 216 -5.30 -2.08 -2.76
CA VAL A 216 -5.95 -1.94 -1.45
C VAL A 216 -7.40 -1.40 -1.58
N PRO A 217 -7.69 -0.33 -2.36
CA PRO A 217 -9.09 0.08 -2.58
C PRO A 217 -9.98 -1.02 -3.16
N GLN A 218 -9.48 -1.80 -4.12
CA GLN A 218 -10.22 -2.94 -4.69
C GLN A 218 -10.45 -4.05 -3.65
N LEU A 219 -9.50 -4.27 -2.74
CA LEU A 219 -9.64 -5.23 -1.65
C LEU A 219 -10.76 -4.83 -0.67
N LEU A 220 -10.97 -3.52 -0.46
CA LEU A 220 -12.01 -2.98 0.41
C LEU A 220 -13.39 -2.86 -0.28
N ALA A 221 -13.43 -2.90 -1.61
CA ALA A 221 -14.65 -2.75 -2.39
C ALA A 221 -15.64 -3.92 -2.19
N PRO A 222 -16.97 -3.65 -2.17
CA PRO A 222 -17.64 -2.40 -2.53
C PRO A 222 -17.67 -1.34 -1.41
N GLY A 223 -17.17 -1.67 -0.22
CA GLY A 223 -16.96 -0.68 0.84
C GLY A 223 -15.86 0.31 0.47
N LYS A 224 -15.72 1.36 1.26
CA LYS A 224 -14.68 2.39 1.11
C LYS A 224 -13.97 2.57 2.44
N ALA A 225 -12.68 2.88 2.37
CA ALA A 225 -11.93 3.27 3.54
C ALA A 225 -12.52 4.58 4.10
N GLU A 226 -12.69 4.64 5.42
CA GLU A 226 -13.20 5.79 6.16
C GLU A 226 -12.04 6.56 6.78
N PRO A 227 -11.96 7.89 6.56
CA PRO A 227 -10.87 8.69 7.08
C PRO A 227 -10.67 8.58 8.61
N GLY A 228 -9.41 8.40 9.01
CA GLY A 228 -9.00 8.18 10.40
C GLY A 228 -9.26 6.78 10.95
N GLU A 229 -9.69 5.82 10.13
CA GLU A 229 -9.67 4.39 10.48
C GLU A 229 -8.36 3.72 10.01
N VAL A 230 -8.02 2.59 10.66
CA VAL A 230 -6.84 1.78 10.36
C VAL A 230 -7.25 0.42 9.80
N TYR A 231 -6.64 -0.02 8.70
CA TYR A 231 -6.94 -1.28 8.01
C TYR A 231 -5.76 -2.26 8.01
N ARG A 232 -6.01 -3.56 8.17
CA ARG A 232 -4.97 -4.61 8.24
C ARG A 232 -5.38 -5.98 7.72
#